data_AF-A0A7K4AN07-F1
#
_entry.id   AF-A0A7K4AN07-F1
#
_cell.length_a   1.000
_cell.length_b   1.000
_cell.length_c   1.000
_cell.angle_alpha   90.00
_cell.angle_beta   90.00
_cell.angle_gamma   90.00
#
_symmetry.space_group_name_H-M   'P 1'
#
loop_
_entity.id
_entity.type
_entity.pdbx_description
1 polymer ?
#
loop_
_entity_poly.entity_id
_entity_poly.type
_entity_poly.pdbx_seq_one_letter_code
_entity_poly.pdbx_strand_id
1 'polypeptide(L)' 'MEVPGSLKAEHEEIWNLLERAVAEQGAIGEAAKAVEERLRLHFEREEEFALPPLAALTLSGEEDDGPRASCQAHRAIEG' A
#
# COMPACT_ATOMS: atom_id res chain seq x y z
N MET A 1 -20.73 11.03 1.51
CA MET A 1 -20.14 9.75 1.95
C MET A 1 -18.64 9.92 1.83
N GLU A 2 -17.89 9.78 2.92
CA GLU A 2 -16.44 9.94 2.88
C GLU A 2 -15.77 8.57 2.98
N VAL A 3 -14.69 8.38 2.23
CA VAL A 3 -13.85 7.18 2.33
C VAL A 3 -13.36 7.04 3.77
N PRO A 4 -13.47 5.84 4.39
CA PRO A 4 -13.00 5.61 5.74
C PRO A 4 -11.54 6.05 5.93
N GLY A 5 -11.25 6.71 7.05
CA GLY A 5 -9.91 7.21 7.35
C GLY A 5 -8.87 6.09 7.45
N SER A 6 -9.25 4.91 7.97
CA SER A 6 -8.37 3.74 8.05
C SER A 6 -7.93 3.26 6.67
N LEU A 7 -8.84 3.20 5.69
CA LEU A 7 -8.52 2.81 4.32
C LEU A 7 -7.54 3.78 3.63
N LYS A 8 -7.71 5.09 3.86
CA LYS A 8 -6.77 6.11 3.37
C LYS A 8 -5.38 5.95 3.98
N ALA A 9 -5.33 5.72 5.29
CA ALA A 9 -4.06 5.52 5.99
C ALA A 9 -3.30 4.29 5.47
N GLU A 10 -4.00 3.17 5.22
CA GLU A 10 -3.38 1.98 4.63
C GLU A 10 -2.83 2.24 3.22
N HIS A 11 -3.56 2.99 2.38
CA HIS A 11 -3.06 3.39 1.06
C HIS A 11 -1.81 4.27 1.15
N GLU A 12 -1.80 5.24 2.06
CA GLU A 12 -0.62 6.08 2.30
C GLU A 12 0.58 5.26 2.79
N GLU A 13 0.37 4.26 3.65
CA GLU A 13 1.44 3.35 4.10
C GLU A 13 2.04 2.55 2.94
N ILE A 14 1.22 2.03 2.03
CA ILE A 14 1.68 1.30 0.84
C ILE A 14 2.47 2.22 -0.08
N TRP A 15 2.00 3.45 -0.29
CA TRP A 15 2.71 4.47 -1.08
C TRP A 15 4.11 4.75 -0.52
N ASN A 16 4.19 5.03 0.78
CA ASN A 16 5.45 5.29 1.46
C ASN A 16 6.42 4.10 1.36
N LEU A 17 5.92 2.87 1.46
CA LEU A 17 6.75 1.67 1.31
C LEU A 17 7.30 1.53 -0.12
N LEU A 18 6.45 1.79 -1.12
CA LEU A 18 6.82 1.70 -2.53
C LEU A 18 7.85 2.76 -2.91
N GLU A 19 7.70 4.00 -2.44
CA GLU A 19 8.69 5.07 -2.64
C GLU A 19 10.06 4.67 -2.09
N ARG A 20 10.09 4.08 -0.89
CA ARG A 20 11.33 3.56 -0.29
C ARG A 20 11.94 2.45 -1.13
N ALA A 21 11.14 1.52 -1.65
CA ALA A 21 11.62 0.44 -2.50
C ALA A 21 12.17 0.96 -3.85
N VAL A 22 11.54 1.99 -4.42
CA VAL A 22 11.99 2.67 -5.66
C VAL A 22 13.33 3.38 -5.45
N ALA A 23 13.58 3.90 -4.23
CA ALA A 23 14.81 4.56 -3.86
C ALA A 23 16.00 3.61 -3.65
N GLU A 24 15.77 2.29 -3.57
CA GLU A 24 16.84 1.29 -3.47
C GLU A 24 17.71 1.27 -4.73
N GLN A 25 18.97 0.86 -4.58
CA GLN A 25 19.92 0.77 -5.69
C GLN A 25 19.94 -0.65 -6.30
N GLY A 26 20.33 -0.74 -7.56
CA GLY A 26 20.46 -2.01 -8.27
C GLY A 26 19.12 -2.67 -8.60
N ALA A 27 19.12 -4.00 -8.67
CA ALA A 27 17.99 -4.77 -9.21
C ALA A 27 16.67 -4.57 -8.44
N ILE A 28 16.74 -4.32 -7.13
CA ILE A 28 15.55 -4.11 -6.29
C ILE A 28 14.85 -2.80 -6.69
N GLY A 29 15.60 -1.69 -6.80
CA GLY A 29 15.03 -0.41 -7.20
C GLY A 29 14.51 -0.41 -8.64
N GLU A 30 15.19 -1.10 -9.56
CA GLU A 30 14.70 -1.26 -10.94
C GLU A 30 13.39 -2.05 -11.00
N ALA A 31 13.29 -3.15 -10.25
CA ALA A 31 12.05 -3.92 -10.14
C ALA A 31 10.93 -3.10 -9.48
N ALA A 32 11.25 -2.36 -8.42
CA ALA A 32 10.29 -1.50 -7.72
C ALA A 32 9.75 -0.38 -8.62
N LYS A 33 10.60 0.25 -9.46
CA LYS A 33 10.16 1.24 -10.47
C LYS A 33 9.18 0.66 -11.47
N ALA A 34 9.46 -0.56 -11.97
CA ALA A 34 8.54 -1.23 -12.90
C ALA A 34 7.18 -1.52 -12.26
N VAL A 35 7.16 -1.80 -10.95
CA VAL A 35 5.91 -1.97 -10.18
C VAL A 35 5.22 -0.62 -9.96
N GLU A 36 5.97 0.41 -9.57
CA GLU A 36 5.47 1.77 -9.34
C GLU A 36 4.79 2.36 -10.58
N GLU A 37 5.40 2.21 -11.76
CA GLU A 37 4.81 2.70 -13.02
C GLU A 37 3.42 2.12 -13.29
N ARG A 38 3.16 0.88 -12.84
CA ARG A 38 1.86 0.22 -13.00
C ARG A 38 0.91 0.53 -11.86
N LEU A 39 1.40 0.55 -10.63
CA LEU A 39 0.57 0.79 -9.44
C LEU A 39 0.15 2.25 -9.31
N ARG A 40 0.97 3.22 -9.71
CA ARG A 40 0.56 4.64 -9.64
C ARG A 40 -0.71 4.92 -10.43
N LEU A 41 -0.75 4.45 -11.66
CA LEU A 41 -1.93 4.57 -12.52
C LEU A 41 -3.13 3.78 -11.99
N HIS A 42 -2.89 2.72 -11.21
CA HIS A 42 -3.95 1.95 -10.58
C HIS A 42 -4.54 2.71 -9.38
N PHE A 43 -3.69 3.19 -8.46
CA PHE A 43 -4.11 3.93 -7.27
C PHE A 43 -4.84 5.24 -7.61
N GLU A 44 -4.34 6.02 -8.57
CA GLU A 44 -5.02 7.25 -9.02
C GLU A 44 -6.45 6.95 -9.48
N ARG A 45 -6.66 5.85 -10.21
CA ARG A 45 -8.00 5.43 -10.65
C ARG A 45 -8.87 4.93 -9.51
N GLU A 46 -8.28 4.22 -8.55
CA GLU A 46 -9.04 3.76 -7.38
C GLU A 46 -9.50 4.94 -6.52
N GLU A 47 -8.62 5.89 -6.25
CA GLU A 47 -8.94 7.10 -5.48
C GLU A 47 -10.02 7.94 -6.17
N GLU A 48 -9.93 8.11 -7.49
CA GLU A 48 -10.89 8.90 -8.26
C GLU A 48 -12.24 8.20 -8.43
N PHE A 49 -12.25 6.89 -8.70
CA PHE A 49 -13.45 6.18 -9.18
C PHE A 49 -13.92 5.01 -8.32
N ALA A 50 -13.02 4.29 -7.64
CA ALA A 50 -13.38 3.07 -6.91
C ALA A 50 -13.72 3.34 -5.44
N LEU A 51 -12.92 4.16 -4.75
CA LEU A 51 -13.10 4.48 -3.34
C LEU A 51 -14.40 5.25 -3.04
N PRO A 52 -14.84 6.23 -3.85
CA PRO A 52 -16.09 6.95 -3.58
C PRO A 52 -17.35 6.05 -3.53
N PRO A 53 -17.61 5.14 -4.50
CA PRO A 53 -18.73 4.22 -4.40
C PRO A 53 -18.52 3.11 -3.35
N LEU A 54 -17.27 2.75 -3.01
CA LEU A 54 -16.98 1.84 -1.88
C LEU A 54 -17.32 2.49 -0.53
N ALA A 55 -17.00 3.77 -0.34
CA ALA A 55 -17.44 4.55 0.81
C ALA A 55 -18.98 4.57 0.92
N ALA A 56 -19.65 4.58 -0.24
CA ALA A 56 -21.06 4.23 -0.51
C ALA A 56 -21.65 3.13 0.38
N LEU A 57 -20.85 2.09 0.58
CA LEU A 57 -21.24 0.87 1.26
C LEU A 57 -21.04 1.08 2.75
N THR A 58 -22.11 0.94 3.53
CA THR A 58 -21.98 0.76 4.98
C THR A 58 -21.25 -0.56 5.23
N LEU A 59 -19.92 -0.53 5.25
CA LEU A 59 -19.08 -1.62 5.69
C LEU A 59 -19.33 -1.81 7.19
N SER A 60 -20.25 -2.70 7.53
CA SER A 60 -20.48 -3.19 8.90
C SER A 60 -19.47 -4.26 9.30
N GLY A 61 -18.35 -4.38 8.58
CA GLY A 61 -17.31 -5.35 8.87
C GLY A 61 -16.47 -4.83 10.02
N GLU A 62 -16.50 -5.53 11.15
CA GLU A 62 -15.62 -5.30 12.29
C GLU A 62 -14.15 -5.29 11.82
N GLU A 63 -13.40 -4.26 12.19
CA GLU A 63 -11.95 -4.20 12.03
C GLU A 63 -11.35 -5.26 12.98
N ASP A 64 -11.07 -6.47 12.47
CA ASP A 64 -10.22 -7.42 13.19
C ASP A 64 -8.76 -6.95 13.05
N ASP A 65 -8.38 -5.97 13.88
CA ASP A 65 -6.99 -5.55 14.14
C ASP A 65 -6.23 -6.63 14.95
N GLY A 66 -6.33 -7.87 14.49
CA GLY A 66 -5.54 -8.98 15.00
C GLY A 66 -4.06 -8.65 14.82
N PRO A 67 -3.18 -9.07 15.75
CA PRO A 67 -1.80 -8.62 15.79
C PRO A 67 -1.09 -8.90 14.45
N ARG A 68 -0.83 -7.83 13.68
CA ARG A 68 -0.02 -7.88 12.46
C ARG A 68 1.33 -8.46 12.85
N ALA A 69 1.59 -9.70 12.43
CA ALA A 69 2.85 -10.36 12.67
C ALA A 69 3.98 -9.48 12.12
N SER A 70 4.78 -8.92 13.03
CA SER A 70 6.04 -8.26 12.71
C SER A 70 6.87 -9.21 11.84
N CYS A 71 6.99 -8.90 10.55
CA CYS A 71 8.00 -9.50 9.70
C CYS A 71 9.38 -9.11 10.24
N GLN A 72 9.93 -9.94 11.13
CA GLN A 72 11.36 -9.93 11.44
C GLN A 72 12.11 -10.47 10.22
N ALA A 73 12.34 -9.63 9.21
CA ALA A 73 13.37 -9.88 8.21
C ALA A 73 14.69 -9.25 8.69
N HIS A 74 15.24 -9.79 9.79
CA HIS A 74 16.62 -9.54 10.18
C HIS A 74 17.44 -10.82 10.00
N ARG A 75 18.54 -10.66 9.25
CA ARG A 75 19.63 -11.62 8.95
C ARG A 75 19.47 -12.43 7.66
N ALA A 76 20.11 -11.93 6.60
CA ALA A 76 21.16 -12.69 5.89
C ALA A 76 21.81 -11.79 4.82
N ILE A 77 22.67 -10.85 5.24
CA ILE A 77 23.71 -10.30 4.36
C ILE A 77 25.00 -10.20 5.19
N GLU A 78 25.56 -11.36 5.54
CA GLU A 78 27.00 -11.51 5.80
C GLU A 78 27.41 -12.88 5.26
N GLY A 79 28.21 -12.86 4.20
CA GLY A 79 28.71 -14.02 3.45
C GLY A 79 29.36 -13.57 2.17
#